data_AF-A0A2P7YZ93-F1
#
_entry.id   AF-A0A2P7YZ93-F1
#
_cell.length_a   1.000
_cell.length_b   1.000
_cell.length_c   1.000
_cell.angle_alpha   90.00
_cell.angle_beta   90.00
_cell.angle_gamma   90.00
#
_symmetry.space_group_name_H-M   'P 1'
#
loop_
_entity.id
_entity.type
_entity.pdbx_description
1 polymer ?
#
loop_
_entity_poly.entity_id
_entity_poly.type
_entity_poly.pdbx_seq_one_letter_code
_entity_poly.pdbx_strand_id
1 'polypeptide(L)'
;MFLRRSVQAARRFSMSPTYRSSYVAAPRKTLTDLRSQYEAKAPISVVTAWDFLTGQIVEKSQADIALVGDSLAMVALGYPDTNEIELDEMLYHIRAVNRGNASSFIVADMPFGTYEVSTKQAVETAIKIVKHGKAQAVKLEGGQEMADTIKAIVTAGVPVMGHIGLTPQKHHTLGGYKLQGNSVEGAQKLIDDALALQEAGAFSMILECIPSKLAEVVTQTVKIPTVGIGAGPHVSGQVLVLADMLQMNDPEKYKLAKFVKLYMSFFDNATEAVSQYKKDVSEGVFPNADEHGYKIKKDILKAARAYAETKKEE
;
A
#
# COMPACT_ATOMS: atom_id res chain seq x y z
N MET A 1 -16.19 -6.15 -54.06
CA MET A 1 -15.59 -6.45 -52.74
C MET A 1 -15.62 -5.18 -51.91
N PHE A 2 -16.72 -4.94 -51.18
CA PHE A 2 -16.92 -3.71 -50.41
C PHE A 2 -16.32 -3.86 -49.01
N LEU A 3 -15.23 -3.15 -48.72
CA LEU A 3 -14.70 -3.04 -47.35
C LEU A 3 -15.64 -2.16 -46.51
N ARG A 4 -16.28 -2.76 -45.51
CA ARG A 4 -16.94 -2.04 -44.42
C ARG A 4 -15.87 -1.36 -43.55
N ARG A 5 -15.81 -0.03 -43.57
CA ARG A 5 -15.10 0.74 -42.55
C ARG A 5 -15.94 0.72 -41.27
N SER A 6 -15.40 0.14 -40.20
CA SER A 6 -15.97 0.29 -38.85
C SER A 6 -15.71 1.71 -38.37
N VAL A 7 -16.79 2.47 -38.16
CA VAL A 7 -16.73 3.77 -37.49
C VAL A 7 -16.61 3.48 -35.99
N GLN A 8 -15.40 3.46 -35.45
CA GLN A 8 -15.19 3.62 -34.01
C GLN A 8 -15.56 5.06 -33.66
N ALA A 9 -16.79 5.27 -33.24
CA ALA A 9 -17.23 6.54 -32.66
C ALA A 9 -16.51 6.74 -31.33
N ALA A 10 -15.36 7.43 -31.35
CA ALA A 10 -14.71 7.92 -30.15
C ALA A 10 -15.64 8.95 -29.49
N ARG A 11 -16.32 8.56 -28.40
CA ARG A 11 -17.07 9.49 -27.56
C ARG A 11 -16.07 10.51 -27.00
N ARG A 12 -16.11 11.75 -27.52
CA ARG A 12 -15.33 12.87 -26.99
C ARG A 12 -16.03 13.38 -25.73
N PHE A 13 -15.48 13.04 -24.57
CA PHE A 13 -15.89 13.64 -23.30
C PHE A 13 -15.14 14.96 -23.09
N SER A 14 -15.78 15.94 -22.45
CA SER A 14 -15.14 17.18 -22.01
C SER A 14 -14.25 16.91 -20.79
N MET A 15 -13.07 16.34 -21.01
CA MET A 15 -12.03 16.24 -20.01
C MET A 15 -10.84 17.10 -20.45
N SER A 16 -10.25 17.86 -19.53
CA SER A 16 -8.95 18.47 -19.78
C SER A 16 -7.98 17.35 -20.16
N PRO A 17 -7.21 17.47 -21.25
CA PRO A 17 -6.16 16.50 -21.55
C PRO A 17 -5.28 16.45 -20.30
N THR A 18 -5.21 15.28 -19.67
CA THR A 18 -4.24 15.04 -18.61
C THR A 18 -2.89 15.37 -19.21
N TYR A 19 -2.10 16.18 -18.50
CA TYR A 19 -0.73 16.48 -18.84
C TYR A 19 0.02 15.14 -18.81
N ARG A 20 0.02 14.42 -19.93
CA ARG A 20 0.85 13.24 -20.15
C ARG A 20 2.25 13.79 -20.32
N SER A 21 2.96 13.93 -19.20
CA SER A 21 4.40 14.07 -19.21
C SER A 21 4.95 12.95 -20.09
N SER A 22 5.86 13.30 -20.99
CA SER A 22 6.40 12.44 -22.06
C SER A 22 7.26 11.27 -21.56
N TYR A 23 7.18 10.92 -20.28
CA TYR A 23 7.74 9.70 -19.74
C TYR A 23 6.69 8.60 -19.84
N VAL A 24 7.14 7.44 -20.31
CA VAL A 24 6.38 6.21 -20.56
C VAL A 24 5.82 5.64 -19.24
N ALA A 25 4.82 6.30 -18.66
CA ALA A 25 4.07 5.76 -17.52
C ALA A 25 2.83 5.04 -18.06
N ALA A 26 2.72 3.74 -17.77
CA ALA A 26 1.47 3.01 -18.00
C ALA A 26 0.32 3.77 -17.32
N PRO A 27 -0.87 3.85 -17.96
CA PRO A 27 -2.00 4.53 -17.34
C PRO A 27 -2.34 3.87 -16.00
N ARG A 28 -2.77 4.68 -15.03
CA ARG A 28 -3.21 4.17 -13.73
C ARG A 28 -4.27 3.09 -13.93
N LYS A 29 -4.08 1.93 -13.30
CA LYS A 29 -5.09 0.88 -13.24
C LYS A 29 -6.40 1.44 -12.71
N THR A 30 -7.50 0.93 -13.23
CA THR A 30 -8.86 1.30 -12.85
C THR A 30 -9.57 0.09 -12.24
N LEU A 31 -10.74 0.32 -11.62
CA LEU A 31 -11.61 -0.78 -11.20
C LEU A 31 -12.00 -1.71 -12.35
N THR A 32 -12.15 -1.17 -13.57
CA THR A 32 -12.45 -1.98 -14.75
C THR A 32 -11.29 -2.91 -15.07
N ASP A 33 -10.04 -2.45 -14.98
CA ASP A 33 -8.87 -3.28 -15.22
C ASP A 33 -8.76 -4.41 -14.18
N LEU A 34 -8.98 -4.09 -12.89
CA LEU A 34 -8.98 -5.08 -11.81
C LEU A 34 -10.10 -6.12 -11.98
N ARG A 35 -11.30 -5.68 -12.40
CA ARG A 35 -12.42 -6.57 -12.69
C ARG A 35 -12.12 -7.47 -13.89
N SER A 36 -11.56 -6.94 -14.97
CA SER A 36 -11.16 -7.73 -16.13
C SER A 36 -10.06 -8.75 -15.78
N GLN A 37 -9.10 -8.38 -14.92
CA GLN A 37 -8.07 -9.28 -14.41
C GLN A 37 -8.69 -10.43 -13.60
N TYR A 38 -9.65 -10.14 -12.73
CA TYR A 38 -10.39 -11.14 -11.98
C TYR A 38 -11.23 -12.07 -12.88
N GLU A 39 -11.99 -11.52 -13.84
CA GLU A 39 -12.78 -12.30 -14.80
C GLU A 39 -11.90 -13.21 -15.66
N ALA A 40 -10.67 -12.78 -15.97
CA ALA A 40 -9.65 -13.58 -16.64
C ALA A 40 -8.95 -14.61 -15.72
N LYS A 41 -9.32 -14.69 -14.44
CA LYS A 41 -8.71 -15.55 -13.41
C LYS A 41 -7.20 -15.30 -13.21
N ALA A 42 -6.74 -14.10 -13.54
CA ALA A 42 -5.37 -13.68 -13.24
C ALA A 42 -5.30 -13.16 -11.80
N PRO A 43 -4.34 -13.63 -10.96
CA PRO A 43 -4.25 -13.19 -9.58
C PRO A 43 -4.01 -11.69 -9.44
N ILE A 44 -4.65 -11.06 -8.45
CA ILE A 44 -4.44 -9.64 -8.11
C ILE A 44 -3.31 -9.52 -7.08
N SER A 45 -2.29 -8.73 -7.39
CA SER A 45 -1.18 -8.39 -6.51
C SER A 45 -1.46 -7.08 -5.77
N VAL A 46 -1.44 -7.15 -4.45
CA VAL A 46 -1.59 -5.99 -3.57
C VAL A 46 -0.35 -5.89 -2.70
N VAL A 47 0.26 -4.71 -2.64
CA VAL A 47 1.46 -4.47 -1.83
C VAL A 47 1.29 -3.17 -1.08
N THR A 48 1.67 -3.14 0.20
CA THR A 48 1.57 -1.88 0.95
C THR A 48 2.63 -0.86 0.53
N ALA A 49 2.31 0.42 0.65
CA ALA A 49 3.23 1.54 0.49
C ALA A 49 2.82 2.68 1.42
N TRP A 50 3.78 3.46 1.91
CA TRP A 50 3.50 4.55 2.85
C TRP A 50 4.21 5.86 2.49
N ASP A 51 5.20 5.86 1.62
CA ASP A 51 5.93 7.07 1.25
C ASP A 51 6.22 7.14 -0.25
N PHE A 52 7.00 8.15 -0.64
CA PHE A 52 7.41 8.34 -2.03
C PHE A 52 8.26 7.17 -2.56
N LEU A 53 9.23 6.68 -1.78
CA LEU A 53 10.18 5.66 -2.21
C LEU A 53 9.52 4.28 -2.33
N THR A 54 8.71 3.90 -1.34
CA THR A 54 7.90 2.69 -1.38
C THR A 54 6.85 2.75 -2.49
N GLY A 55 6.25 3.92 -2.72
CA GLY A 55 5.40 4.16 -3.89
C GLY A 55 6.10 3.86 -5.21
N GLN A 56 7.35 4.33 -5.38
CA GLN A 56 8.16 4.07 -6.57
C GLN A 56 8.52 2.59 -6.74
N ILE A 57 8.83 1.89 -5.64
CA ILE A 57 9.11 0.45 -5.66
C ILE A 57 7.87 -0.31 -6.15
N VAL A 58 6.69 0.00 -5.61
CA VAL A 58 5.42 -0.63 -5.98
C VAL A 58 5.01 -0.31 -7.43
N GLU A 59 5.24 0.92 -7.89
CA GLU A 59 5.02 1.28 -9.30
C GLU A 59 5.98 0.51 -10.22
N LYS A 60 7.27 0.48 -9.89
CA LYS A 60 8.28 -0.15 -10.73
C LYS A 60 8.11 -1.67 -10.81
N SER A 61 7.61 -2.30 -9.75
CA SER A 61 7.27 -3.73 -9.72
C SER A 61 5.98 -4.06 -10.46
N GLN A 62 5.21 -3.05 -10.88
CA GLN A 62 3.94 -3.17 -11.58
C GLN A 62 2.88 -3.92 -10.78
N ALA A 63 2.90 -3.78 -9.44
CA ALA A 63 1.84 -4.31 -8.60
C ALA A 63 0.48 -3.69 -8.98
N ASP A 64 -0.58 -4.49 -8.90
CA ASP A 64 -1.90 -4.07 -9.36
C ASP A 64 -2.52 -3.00 -8.45
N ILE A 65 -2.38 -3.21 -7.14
CA ILE A 65 -2.87 -2.31 -6.10
C ILE A 65 -1.74 -1.90 -5.17
N ALA A 66 -1.60 -0.59 -4.95
CA ALA A 66 -0.81 -0.02 -3.87
C ALA A 66 -1.76 0.26 -2.69
N LEU A 67 -1.58 -0.46 -1.59
CA LEU A 67 -2.38 -0.25 -0.37
C LEU A 67 -1.65 0.68 0.59
N VAL A 68 -2.19 1.88 0.81
CA VAL A 68 -1.76 2.74 1.91
C VAL A 68 -2.52 2.30 3.15
N GLY A 69 -1.96 1.30 3.83
CA GLY A 69 -2.60 0.65 4.97
C GLY A 69 -2.19 1.26 6.31
N ASP A 70 -3.07 1.22 7.28
CA ASP A 70 -2.82 1.66 8.66
C ASP A 70 -1.69 0.89 9.37
N SER A 71 -1.30 -0.29 8.85
CA SER A 71 -0.06 -1.00 9.21
C SER A 71 1.19 -0.12 9.23
N LEU A 72 1.21 1.00 8.47
CA LEU A 72 2.29 1.99 8.49
C LEU A 72 2.51 2.62 9.87
N ALA A 73 1.46 2.66 10.72
CA ALA A 73 1.55 3.05 12.12
C ALA A 73 2.69 2.30 12.82
N MET A 74 2.73 0.98 12.63
CA MET A 74 3.70 0.12 13.28
C MET A 74 5.03 0.07 12.51
N VAL A 75 4.97 -0.18 11.20
CA VAL A 75 6.19 -0.47 10.41
C VAL A 75 6.96 0.77 9.93
N ALA A 76 6.32 1.94 9.93
CA ALA A 76 6.95 3.19 9.48
C ALA A 76 7.03 4.25 10.58
N LEU A 77 6.01 4.34 11.46
CA LEU A 77 5.96 5.35 12.52
C LEU A 77 6.38 4.81 13.90
N GLY A 78 6.41 3.48 14.07
CA GLY A 78 6.83 2.85 15.33
C GLY A 78 5.79 2.91 16.44
N TYR A 79 4.51 3.15 16.11
CA TYR A 79 3.40 3.01 17.05
C TYR A 79 3.23 1.56 17.50
N PRO A 80 2.75 1.33 18.74
CA PRO A 80 2.59 0.00 19.28
C PRO A 80 1.49 -0.82 18.58
N ASP A 81 0.47 -0.15 18.02
CA ASP A 81 -0.60 -0.74 17.23
C ASP A 81 -1.12 0.23 16.16
N THR A 82 -2.11 -0.21 15.37
CA THR A 82 -2.69 0.58 14.26
C THR A 82 -3.76 1.57 14.71
N ASN A 83 -4.20 1.57 15.97
CA ASN A 83 -5.26 2.46 16.45
C ASN A 83 -4.75 3.86 16.80
N GLU A 84 -3.45 4.05 16.97
CA GLU A 84 -2.87 5.37 17.27
C GLU A 84 -2.79 6.31 16.05
N ILE A 85 -2.87 5.78 14.83
CA ILE A 85 -2.69 6.61 13.63
C ILE A 85 -3.92 7.46 13.32
N GLU A 86 -3.68 8.76 13.16
CA GLU A 86 -4.74 9.71 12.86
C GLU A 86 -5.03 9.84 11.36
N LEU A 87 -6.23 10.29 11.02
CA LEU A 87 -6.63 10.49 9.62
C LEU A 87 -5.71 11.47 8.87
N ASP A 88 -5.23 12.51 9.53
CA ASP A 88 -4.38 13.52 8.88
C ASP A 88 -2.98 12.96 8.56
N GLU A 89 -2.47 12.03 9.37
CA GLU A 89 -1.24 11.28 9.09
C GLU A 89 -1.43 10.33 7.90
N MET A 90 -2.54 9.58 7.87
CA MET A 90 -2.88 8.78 6.68
C MET A 90 -2.93 9.64 5.42
N LEU A 91 -3.61 10.79 5.47
CA LEU A 91 -3.67 11.70 4.32
C LEU A 91 -2.29 12.17 3.87
N TYR A 92 -1.33 12.36 4.78
CA TYR A 92 0.06 12.67 4.44
C TYR A 92 0.72 11.53 3.65
N HIS A 93 0.62 10.31 4.15
CA HIS A 93 1.19 9.11 3.51
C HIS A 93 0.53 8.81 2.16
N ILE A 94 -0.79 8.93 2.04
CA ILE A 94 -1.51 8.72 0.77
C ILE A 94 -1.03 9.71 -0.29
N ARG A 95 -0.79 10.98 0.07
CA ARG A 95 -0.23 11.99 -0.85
C ARG A 95 1.21 11.68 -1.24
N ALA A 96 2.01 11.12 -0.32
CA ALA A 96 3.39 10.74 -0.60
C ALA A 96 3.46 9.58 -1.59
N VAL A 97 2.66 8.53 -1.37
CA VAL A 97 2.55 7.38 -2.29
C VAL A 97 2.05 7.83 -3.66
N ASN A 98 1.04 8.73 -3.72
CA ASN A 98 0.55 9.27 -4.99
C ASN A 98 1.64 9.98 -5.83
N ARG A 99 2.65 10.59 -5.20
CA ARG A 99 3.78 11.20 -5.91
C ARG A 99 4.75 10.17 -6.47
N GLY A 100 4.89 9.02 -5.80
CA GLY A 100 5.80 7.95 -6.18
C GLY A 100 5.17 6.87 -7.05
N ASN A 101 3.84 6.84 -7.17
CA ASN A 101 3.10 5.81 -7.91
C ASN A 101 2.04 6.45 -8.83
N ALA A 102 2.27 6.41 -10.14
CA ALA A 102 1.37 6.90 -11.17
C ALA A 102 0.52 5.80 -11.84
N SER A 103 0.83 4.52 -11.62
CA SER A 103 0.31 3.39 -12.42
C SER A 103 -0.52 2.36 -11.63
N SER A 104 -0.23 2.05 -10.38
CA SER A 104 -1.04 1.11 -9.57
C SER A 104 -2.36 1.75 -9.14
N PHE A 105 -3.39 0.95 -8.90
CA PHE A 105 -4.62 1.44 -8.29
C PHE A 105 -4.37 1.69 -6.80
N ILE A 106 -4.64 2.90 -6.28
CA ILE A 106 -4.37 3.21 -4.86
C ILE A 106 -5.64 2.98 -4.03
N VAL A 107 -5.54 2.05 -3.09
CA VAL A 107 -6.51 1.85 -2.00
C VAL A 107 -5.89 2.43 -0.74
N ALA A 108 -6.66 3.15 0.06
CA ALA A 108 -6.19 3.70 1.33
C ALA A 108 -7.09 3.29 2.49
N ASP A 109 -6.49 2.97 3.62
CA ASP A 109 -7.24 2.65 4.82
C ASP A 109 -7.97 3.84 5.41
N MET A 110 -9.16 3.55 5.94
CA MET A 110 -9.84 4.39 6.91
C MET A 110 -9.35 3.98 8.30
N PRO A 111 -8.64 4.85 9.04
CA PRO A 111 -8.18 4.55 10.39
C PRO A 111 -9.34 4.25 11.35
N PHE A 112 -9.01 3.53 12.42
CA PHE A 112 -9.92 3.33 13.53
C PHE A 112 -10.50 4.66 14.05
N GLY A 113 -11.78 4.66 14.38
CA GLY A 113 -12.50 5.84 14.90
C GLY A 113 -13.01 6.80 13.82
N THR A 114 -12.74 6.55 12.54
CA THR A 114 -13.11 7.44 11.43
C THR A 114 -14.34 7.01 10.64
N TYR A 115 -14.90 5.82 10.91
CA TYR A 115 -16.03 5.26 10.15
C TYR A 115 -17.07 4.49 10.99
N GLU A 116 -16.79 4.24 12.26
CA GLU A 116 -17.57 3.36 13.12
C GLU A 116 -18.74 4.08 13.80
N VAL A 117 -18.67 5.40 13.95
CA VAL A 117 -19.69 6.16 14.71
C VAL A 117 -20.99 6.30 13.92
N SER A 118 -20.91 6.53 12.61
CA SER A 118 -22.09 6.62 11.74
C SER A 118 -21.73 6.51 10.27
N THR A 119 -22.71 6.13 9.44
CA THR A 119 -22.57 6.14 7.97
C THR A 119 -22.20 7.53 7.44
N LYS A 120 -22.71 8.61 8.05
CA LYS A 120 -22.36 9.99 7.69
C LYS A 120 -20.87 10.27 7.90
N GLN A 121 -20.34 9.94 9.08
CA GLN A 121 -18.92 10.12 9.40
C GLN A 121 -18.05 9.35 8.40
N ALA A 122 -18.40 8.09 8.13
CA ALA A 122 -17.64 7.24 7.22
C ALA A 122 -17.62 7.81 5.78
N VAL A 123 -18.75 8.31 5.29
CA VAL A 123 -18.83 8.98 3.98
C VAL A 123 -17.97 10.25 3.94
N GLU A 124 -18.01 11.09 4.98
CA GLU A 124 -17.20 12.30 5.07
C GLU A 124 -15.69 11.97 5.06
N THR A 125 -15.27 10.95 5.83
CA THR A 125 -13.90 10.44 5.86
C THR A 125 -13.48 9.90 4.50
N ALA A 126 -14.30 9.06 3.86
CA ALA A 126 -13.99 8.46 2.57
C ALA A 126 -13.84 9.53 1.47
N ILE A 127 -14.71 10.54 1.47
CA ILE A 127 -14.60 11.71 0.59
C ILE A 127 -13.29 12.47 0.88
N LYS A 128 -12.91 12.65 2.15
CA LYS A 128 -11.67 13.34 2.52
C LYS A 128 -10.44 12.58 1.97
N ILE A 129 -10.41 11.25 2.10
CA ILE A 129 -9.36 10.38 1.56
C ILE A 129 -9.24 10.50 0.04
N VAL A 130 -10.36 10.43 -0.69
CA VAL A 130 -10.34 10.57 -2.16
C VAL A 130 -9.94 12.00 -2.57
N LYS A 131 -10.57 13.02 -1.97
CA LYS A 131 -10.39 14.42 -2.38
C LYS A 131 -9.02 14.98 -2.03
N HIS A 132 -8.54 14.72 -0.81
CA HIS A 132 -7.31 15.30 -0.27
C HIS A 132 -6.14 14.32 -0.27
N GLY A 133 -6.40 13.03 -0.10
CA GLY A 133 -5.39 11.97 -0.24
C GLY A 133 -5.11 11.61 -1.69
N LYS A 134 -6.10 11.72 -2.58
CA LYS A 134 -6.04 11.29 -4.00
C LYS A 134 -6.00 9.77 -4.19
N ALA A 135 -6.47 8.99 -3.22
CA ALA A 135 -6.71 7.56 -3.40
C ALA A 135 -7.90 7.32 -4.36
N GLN A 136 -7.93 6.17 -5.04
CA GLN A 136 -9.03 5.79 -5.92
C GLN A 136 -10.13 5.01 -5.17
N ALA A 137 -9.80 4.42 -4.03
CA ALA A 137 -10.72 3.64 -3.21
C ALA A 137 -10.30 3.70 -1.74
N VAL A 138 -11.22 3.29 -0.86
CA VAL A 138 -10.96 3.13 0.57
C VAL A 138 -11.02 1.67 0.98
N LYS A 139 -10.29 1.30 2.04
CA LYS A 139 -10.45 0.05 2.79
C LYS A 139 -10.97 0.36 4.19
N LEU A 140 -11.89 -0.48 4.69
CA LEU A 140 -12.35 -0.44 6.08
C LEU A 140 -12.59 -1.85 6.62
N GLU A 141 -12.57 -1.98 7.94
CA GLU A 141 -12.63 -3.27 8.64
C GLU A 141 -14.01 -3.53 9.27
N GLY A 142 -14.53 -4.73 9.08
CA GLY A 142 -15.79 -5.13 9.69
C GLY A 142 -16.62 -6.03 8.78
N GLY A 143 -17.45 -6.84 9.42
CA GLY A 143 -18.33 -7.79 8.76
C GLY A 143 -19.68 -7.19 8.43
N GLN A 144 -20.73 -7.99 8.60
CA GLN A 144 -22.11 -7.59 8.36
C GLN A 144 -22.51 -6.30 9.09
N GLU A 145 -21.92 -6.02 10.26
CA GLU A 145 -22.19 -4.80 11.01
C GLU A 145 -21.78 -3.51 10.29
N MET A 146 -20.89 -3.59 9.30
CA MET A 146 -20.44 -2.45 8.48
C MET A 146 -21.10 -2.40 7.09
N ALA A 147 -22.06 -3.28 6.80
CA ALA A 147 -22.71 -3.33 5.49
C ALA A 147 -23.42 -2.01 5.13
N ASP A 148 -24.15 -1.40 6.08
CA ASP A 148 -24.82 -0.11 5.84
C ASP A 148 -23.81 1.04 5.61
N THR A 149 -22.69 1.01 6.33
CA THR A 149 -21.58 1.95 6.17
C THR A 149 -20.95 1.83 4.78
N ILE A 150 -20.62 0.62 4.34
CA ILE A 150 -20.07 0.35 3.00
C ILE A 150 -21.04 0.80 1.92
N LYS A 151 -22.32 0.45 2.05
CA LYS A 151 -23.36 0.85 1.10
C LYS A 151 -23.48 2.36 0.98
N ALA A 152 -23.41 3.09 2.09
CA ALA A 152 -23.43 4.56 2.08
C ALA A 152 -22.22 5.16 1.34
N ILE A 153 -21.02 4.64 1.60
CA ILE A 153 -19.78 5.10 0.93
C ILE A 153 -19.84 4.81 -0.58
N VAL A 154 -20.25 3.60 -0.97
CA VAL A 154 -20.41 3.20 -2.37
C VAL A 154 -21.46 4.05 -3.07
N THR A 155 -22.59 4.34 -2.40
CA THR A 155 -23.65 5.23 -2.93
C THR A 155 -23.14 6.65 -3.16
N ALA A 156 -22.21 7.13 -2.33
CA ALA A 156 -21.54 8.41 -2.52
C ALA A 156 -20.50 8.41 -3.67
N GLY A 157 -20.29 7.27 -4.34
CA GLY A 157 -19.40 7.11 -5.48
C GLY A 157 -17.96 6.78 -5.12
N VAL A 158 -17.67 6.39 -3.87
CA VAL A 158 -16.33 5.98 -3.45
C VAL A 158 -16.26 4.45 -3.42
N PRO A 159 -15.34 3.82 -4.19
CA PRO A 159 -15.17 2.37 -4.16
C PRO A 159 -14.63 1.88 -2.82
N VAL A 160 -15.14 0.75 -2.34
CA VAL A 160 -14.73 0.16 -1.06
C VAL A 160 -14.16 -1.24 -1.24
N MET A 161 -12.99 -1.48 -0.66
CA MET A 161 -12.44 -2.79 -0.38
C MET A 161 -12.80 -3.16 1.07
N GLY A 162 -13.56 -4.23 1.26
CA GLY A 162 -13.87 -4.72 2.61
C GLY A 162 -12.68 -5.43 3.26
N HIS A 163 -12.72 -5.61 4.57
CA HIS A 163 -11.74 -6.43 5.31
C HIS A 163 -12.43 -7.24 6.41
N ILE A 164 -12.38 -8.57 6.29
CA ILE A 164 -12.95 -9.53 7.24
C ILE A 164 -11.91 -10.60 7.63
N GLY A 165 -12.20 -11.36 8.69
CA GLY A 165 -11.22 -12.22 9.34
C GLY A 165 -10.64 -11.51 10.55
N LEU A 166 -9.33 -11.62 10.74
CA LEU A 166 -8.64 -10.82 11.75
C LEU A 166 -8.65 -9.36 11.30
N THR A 167 -9.21 -8.49 12.12
CA THR A 167 -9.29 -7.04 11.87
C THR A 167 -8.42 -6.33 12.91
N PRO A 168 -7.16 -5.96 12.58
CA PRO A 168 -6.20 -5.38 13.52
C PRO A 168 -6.74 -4.22 14.37
N GLN A 169 -7.62 -3.39 13.81
CA GLN A 169 -8.21 -2.27 14.55
C GLN A 169 -9.04 -2.74 15.77
N LYS A 170 -9.60 -3.94 15.67
CA LYS A 170 -10.38 -4.61 16.73
C LYS A 170 -9.55 -5.63 17.52
N HIS A 171 -8.22 -5.60 17.46
CA HIS A 171 -7.37 -6.61 18.10
C HIS A 171 -7.63 -6.76 19.61
N HIS A 172 -7.96 -5.70 20.33
CA HIS A 172 -8.33 -5.79 21.75
C HIS A 172 -9.60 -6.64 21.96
N THR A 173 -10.64 -6.43 21.16
CA THR A 173 -11.89 -7.20 21.22
C THR A 173 -11.68 -8.65 20.79
N LEU A 174 -10.78 -8.89 19.83
CA LEU A 174 -10.42 -10.23 19.35
C LEU A 174 -9.43 -10.96 20.27
N GLY A 175 -8.93 -10.31 21.32
CA GLY A 175 -7.97 -10.87 22.25
C GLY A 175 -6.59 -11.11 21.61
N GLY A 176 -6.17 -10.22 20.71
CA GLY A 176 -4.91 -10.21 19.98
C GLY A 176 -5.01 -10.69 18.53
N TYR A 177 -3.85 -10.85 17.89
CA TYR A 177 -3.72 -11.30 16.51
C TYR A 177 -3.88 -12.84 16.40
N LYS A 178 -5.12 -13.30 16.35
CA LYS A 178 -5.48 -14.73 16.38
C LYS A 178 -6.18 -15.18 15.10
N LEU A 179 -6.04 -16.47 14.79
CA LEU A 179 -6.76 -17.15 13.70
C LEU A 179 -8.27 -17.02 13.89
N GLN A 180 -8.98 -16.60 12.85
CA GLN A 180 -10.44 -16.49 12.84
C GLN A 180 -11.10 -17.65 12.08
N GLY A 181 -12.36 -17.95 12.38
CA GLY A 181 -13.11 -19.01 11.68
C GLY A 181 -12.70 -20.44 12.04
N ASN A 182 -12.24 -20.68 13.28
CA ASN A 182 -11.86 -22.02 13.76
C ASN A 182 -13.00 -22.79 14.46
N SER A 183 -14.23 -22.25 14.46
CA SER A 183 -15.45 -22.92 14.91
C SER A 183 -16.50 -22.90 13.80
N VAL A 184 -17.56 -23.69 13.95
CA VAL A 184 -18.68 -23.73 12.99
C VAL A 184 -19.34 -22.36 12.89
N GLU A 185 -19.61 -21.71 14.03
CA GLU A 185 -20.24 -20.39 14.11
C GLU A 185 -19.34 -19.32 13.52
N GLY A 186 -18.03 -19.37 13.81
CA GLY A 186 -17.06 -18.43 13.24
C GLY A 186 -16.92 -18.56 11.73
N ALA A 187 -16.97 -19.79 11.20
CA ALA A 187 -16.94 -20.04 9.77
C ALA A 187 -18.22 -19.56 9.07
N GLN A 188 -19.40 -19.81 9.66
CA GLN A 188 -20.68 -19.30 9.17
C GLN A 188 -20.70 -17.77 9.16
N LYS A 189 -20.29 -17.14 10.27
CA LYS A 189 -20.22 -15.68 10.37
C LYS A 189 -19.32 -15.08 9.28
N LEU A 190 -18.16 -15.68 8.99
CA LEU A 190 -17.28 -15.18 7.93
C LEU A 190 -17.90 -15.24 6.54
N ILE A 191 -18.70 -16.26 6.25
CA ILE A 191 -19.44 -16.37 4.99
C ILE A 191 -20.54 -15.31 4.93
N ASP A 192 -21.29 -15.13 6.01
CA ASP A 192 -22.35 -14.12 6.11
C ASP A 192 -21.78 -12.70 5.97
N ASP A 193 -20.65 -12.42 6.65
CA ASP A 193 -19.92 -11.16 6.54
C ASP A 193 -19.51 -10.90 5.08
N ALA A 194 -18.90 -11.89 4.41
CA ALA A 194 -18.47 -11.76 3.02
C ALA A 194 -19.64 -11.47 2.07
N LEU A 195 -20.76 -12.18 2.22
CA LEU A 195 -21.97 -11.96 1.44
C LEU A 195 -22.56 -10.57 1.70
N ALA A 196 -22.60 -10.13 2.95
CA ALA A 196 -23.09 -8.81 3.33
C ALA A 196 -22.24 -7.67 2.73
N LEU A 197 -20.91 -7.80 2.76
CA LEU A 197 -20.01 -6.81 2.16
C LEU A 197 -20.18 -6.72 0.64
N GLN A 198 -20.34 -7.87 -0.03
CA GLN A 198 -20.64 -7.91 -1.45
C GLN A 198 -21.97 -7.22 -1.77
N GLU A 199 -23.04 -7.54 -1.04
CA GLU A 199 -24.37 -6.95 -1.27
C GLU A 199 -24.37 -5.45 -1.00
N ALA A 200 -23.57 -4.99 -0.04
CA ALA A 200 -23.33 -3.57 0.21
C ALA A 200 -22.60 -2.84 -0.94
N GLY A 201 -22.00 -3.58 -1.88
CA GLY A 201 -21.36 -3.04 -3.07
C GLY A 201 -19.84 -2.90 -2.98
N ALA A 202 -19.18 -3.57 -2.03
CA ALA A 202 -17.72 -3.66 -2.02
C ALA A 202 -17.22 -4.22 -3.37
N PHE A 203 -16.13 -3.68 -3.91
CA PHE A 203 -15.59 -4.16 -5.20
C PHE A 203 -14.66 -5.36 -5.04
N SER A 204 -14.12 -5.55 -3.83
CA SER A 204 -13.25 -6.67 -3.42
C SER A 204 -13.23 -6.73 -1.88
N MET A 205 -12.65 -7.79 -1.32
CA MET A 205 -12.43 -7.87 0.13
C MET A 205 -11.10 -8.55 0.50
N ILE A 206 -10.49 -8.11 1.59
CA ILE A 206 -9.37 -8.82 2.24
C ILE A 206 -9.92 -9.90 3.17
N LEU A 207 -9.29 -11.09 3.11
CA LEU A 207 -9.46 -12.18 4.05
C LEU A 207 -8.15 -12.34 4.83
N GLU A 208 -8.15 -11.98 6.11
CA GLU A 208 -6.93 -12.02 6.94
C GLU A 208 -6.99 -13.11 8.02
N CYS A 209 -5.91 -13.89 8.10
CA CYS A 209 -5.68 -14.88 9.16
C CYS A 209 -6.88 -15.83 9.38
N ILE A 210 -7.33 -16.49 8.30
CA ILE A 210 -8.38 -17.52 8.31
C ILE A 210 -7.87 -18.86 7.75
N PRO A 211 -8.47 -20.01 8.12
CA PRO A 211 -8.12 -21.30 7.53
C PRO A 211 -8.19 -21.29 6.00
N SER A 212 -7.15 -21.81 5.35
CA SER A 212 -7.04 -21.85 3.87
C SER A 212 -8.26 -22.46 3.18
N LYS A 213 -8.82 -23.54 3.75
CA LYS A 213 -10.02 -24.18 3.21
C LYS A 213 -11.30 -23.38 3.44
N LEU A 214 -11.36 -22.57 4.49
CA LEU A 214 -12.47 -21.63 4.66
C LEU A 214 -12.37 -20.47 3.67
N ALA A 215 -11.16 -19.94 3.42
CA ALA A 215 -10.93 -18.92 2.41
C ALA A 215 -11.33 -19.38 0.99
N GLU A 216 -11.06 -20.65 0.67
CA GLU A 216 -11.52 -21.29 -0.58
C GLU A 216 -13.05 -21.27 -0.68
N VAL A 217 -13.75 -21.69 0.38
CA VAL A 217 -15.22 -21.68 0.44
C VAL A 217 -15.78 -20.27 0.29
N VAL A 218 -15.24 -19.28 1.03
CA VAL A 218 -15.66 -17.88 0.92
C VAL A 218 -15.45 -17.37 -0.51
N THR A 219 -14.27 -17.60 -1.10
CA THR A 219 -13.92 -17.18 -2.46
C THR A 219 -14.84 -17.78 -3.53
N GLN A 220 -15.27 -19.04 -3.34
CA GLN A 220 -16.22 -19.69 -4.25
C GLN A 220 -17.67 -19.21 -4.06
N THR A 221 -17.98 -18.64 -2.88
CA THR A 221 -19.33 -18.19 -2.52
C THR A 221 -19.62 -16.78 -3.04
N VAL A 222 -18.62 -15.89 -2.99
CA VAL A 222 -18.74 -14.51 -3.48
C VAL A 222 -18.36 -14.38 -4.97
N LYS A 223 -18.83 -13.32 -5.61
CA LYS A 223 -18.63 -12.94 -7.02
C LYS A 223 -17.65 -11.78 -7.21
N ILE A 224 -17.11 -11.25 -6.10
CA ILE A 224 -16.09 -10.20 -6.09
C ILE A 224 -14.73 -10.81 -5.72
N PRO A 225 -13.61 -10.19 -6.12
CA PRO A 225 -12.28 -10.71 -5.81
C PRO A 225 -12.03 -10.73 -4.30
N THR A 226 -11.51 -11.86 -3.81
CA THR A 226 -10.96 -12.02 -2.47
C THR A 226 -9.44 -11.86 -2.49
N VAL A 227 -8.87 -11.09 -1.57
CA VAL A 227 -7.43 -10.88 -1.43
C VAL A 227 -6.98 -11.46 -0.11
N GLY A 228 -6.09 -12.46 -0.14
CA GLY A 228 -5.65 -13.15 1.07
C GLY A 228 -4.41 -12.52 1.71
N ILE A 229 -4.36 -12.55 3.03
CA ILE A 229 -3.13 -12.42 3.83
C ILE A 229 -3.20 -13.43 4.97
N GLY A 230 -2.39 -14.48 4.88
CA GLY A 230 -2.55 -15.64 5.77
C GLY A 230 -3.85 -16.42 5.57
N ALA A 231 -4.48 -16.33 4.39
CA ALA A 231 -5.70 -17.06 4.01
C ALA A 231 -5.44 -18.19 3.00
N GLY A 232 -4.19 -18.53 2.74
CA GLY A 232 -3.82 -19.57 1.76
C GLY A 232 -3.96 -19.14 0.29
N PRO A 233 -3.76 -20.07 -0.66
CA PRO A 233 -3.64 -19.73 -2.08
C PRO A 233 -4.98 -19.70 -2.83
N HIS A 234 -6.08 -20.16 -2.23
CA HIS A 234 -7.37 -20.34 -2.90
C HIS A 234 -8.25 -19.07 -2.90
N VAL A 235 -7.60 -17.92 -3.09
CA VAL A 235 -8.18 -16.59 -3.14
C VAL A 235 -7.89 -15.95 -4.51
N SER A 236 -8.52 -14.82 -4.81
CA SER A 236 -8.38 -14.14 -6.10
C SER A 236 -7.10 -13.30 -6.24
N GLY A 237 -6.45 -13.01 -5.12
CA GLY A 237 -5.23 -12.21 -5.04
C GLY A 237 -4.56 -12.32 -3.68
N GLN A 238 -3.41 -11.68 -3.51
CA GLN A 238 -2.63 -11.70 -2.26
C GLN A 238 -2.20 -10.29 -1.88
N VAL A 239 -2.15 -10.04 -0.57
CA VAL A 239 -1.57 -8.82 0.02
C VAL A 239 -0.48 -9.16 1.02
N LEU A 240 0.61 -8.39 0.99
CA LEU A 240 1.65 -8.41 2.03
C LEU A 240 2.07 -6.99 2.36
N VAL A 241 2.48 -6.80 3.62
CA VAL A 241 3.15 -5.59 4.07
C VAL A 241 4.55 -5.57 3.47
N LEU A 242 4.90 -4.50 2.74
CA LEU A 242 6.19 -4.39 2.05
C LEU A 242 7.38 -4.50 3.02
N ALA A 243 7.26 -3.90 4.21
CA ALA A 243 8.29 -3.99 5.24
C ALA A 243 8.56 -5.44 5.68
N ASP A 244 7.50 -6.24 5.83
CA ASP A 244 7.60 -7.62 6.27
C ASP A 244 8.24 -8.49 5.18
N MET A 245 7.79 -8.36 3.94
CA MET A 245 8.28 -9.20 2.84
C MET A 245 9.73 -8.90 2.45
N LEU A 246 10.20 -7.67 2.70
CA LEU A 246 11.58 -7.25 2.49
C LEU A 246 12.46 -7.36 3.74
N GLN A 247 11.90 -7.72 4.90
CA GLN A 247 12.59 -7.71 6.19
C GLN A 247 13.23 -6.34 6.49
N MET A 248 12.45 -5.26 6.39
CA MET A 248 12.92 -3.89 6.69
C MET A 248 13.05 -3.62 8.19
N ASN A 249 12.34 -4.39 9.02
CA ASN A 249 12.39 -4.30 10.47
C ASN A 249 13.54 -5.12 11.05
N ASP A 250 13.99 -4.70 12.25
CA ASP A 250 14.99 -5.42 13.04
C ASP A 250 14.50 -6.84 13.39
N PRO A 251 15.11 -7.91 12.85
CA PRO A 251 14.63 -9.27 13.02
C PRO A 251 14.75 -9.79 14.46
N GLU A 252 15.56 -9.14 15.32
CA GLU A 252 15.67 -9.50 16.73
C GLU A 252 14.49 -8.97 17.54
N LYS A 253 13.88 -7.86 17.10
CA LYS A 253 12.78 -7.19 17.81
C LYS A 253 11.42 -7.49 17.20
N TYR A 254 11.35 -7.68 15.89
CA TYR A 254 10.11 -7.88 15.16
C TYR A 254 10.00 -9.32 14.66
N LYS A 255 9.04 -10.05 15.22
CA LYS A 255 8.74 -11.41 14.76
C LYS A 255 7.75 -11.36 13.60
N LEU A 256 8.18 -11.87 12.45
CA LEU A 256 7.33 -12.01 11.29
C LEU A 256 6.21 -13.03 11.54
N ALA A 257 5.01 -12.71 11.06
CA ALA A 257 3.90 -13.63 11.09
C ALA A 257 4.18 -14.86 10.20
N LYS A 258 3.63 -16.02 10.57
CA LYS A 258 3.84 -17.30 9.86
C LYS A 258 3.51 -17.26 8.36
N PHE A 259 2.57 -16.40 7.96
CA PHE A 259 2.15 -16.29 6.57
C PHE A 259 3.08 -15.44 5.70
N VAL A 260 4.05 -14.74 6.29
CA VAL A 260 4.99 -13.90 5.55
C VAL A 260 6.03 -14.79 4.88
N LYS A 261 6.22 -14.55 3.57
CA LYS A 261 7.39 -15.04 2.85
C LYS A 261 8.40 -13.90 2.73
N LEU A 262 9.64 -14.17 3.11
CA LEU A 262 10.76 -13.27 2.87
C LEU A 262 11.23 -13.35 1.42
N TYR A 263 11.41 -12.17 0.81
CA TYR A 263 11.97 -12.00 -0.52
C TYR A 263 13.35 -11.32 -0.49
N MET A 264 13.74 -10.75 0.65
CA MET A 264 15.03 -10.09 0.88
C MET A 264 15.35 -10.07 2.38
N SER A 265 16.63 -9.90 2.73
CA SER A 265 17.03 -9.39 4.06
C SER A 265 17.47 -7.93 3.92
N PHE A 266 16.54 -6.99 4.02
CA PHE A 266 16.86 -5.57 3.84
C PHE A 266 17.61 -5.01 5.06
N PHE A 267 17.12 -5.27 6.27
CA PHE A 267 17.66 -4.69 7.50
C PHE A 267 19.14 -5.05 7.70
N ASP A 268 19.51 -6.32 7.53
CA ASP A 268 20.90 -6.76 7.73
C ASP A 268 21.81 -6.13 6.67
N ASN A 269 21.42 -6.18 5.40
CA ASN A 269 22.19 -5.61 4.29
C ASN A 269 22.37 -4.08 4.44
N ALA A 270 21.32 -3.37 4.86
CA ALA A 270 21.38 -1.93 5.09
C ALA A 270 22.29 -1.59 6.29
N THR A 271 22.20 -2.38 7.37
CA THR A 271 23.04 -2.22 8.56
C THR A 271 24.51 -2.48 8.25
N GLU A 272 24.81 -3.52 7.46
CA GLU A 272 26.16 -3.82 7.00
C GLU A 272 26.71 -2.70 6.12
N ALA A 273 25.93 -2.21 5.15
CA ALA A 273 26.34 -1.13 4.26
C ALA A 273 26.66 0.17 5.02
N VAL A 274 25.83 0.54 6.01
CA VAL A 274 26.06 1.72 6.86
C VAL A 274 27.29 1.52 7.76
N SER A 275 27.49 0.31 8.27
CA SER A 275 28.67 -0.05 9.06
C SER A 275 29.96 0.01 8.24
N GLN A 276 29.90 -0.43 6.98
CA GLN A 276 31.02 -0.34 6.05
C GLN A 276 31.34 1.12 5.72
N TYR A 277 30.33 1.95 5.44
CA TYR A 277 30.53 3.39 5.25
C TYR A 277 31.23 4.04 6.46
N LYS A 278 30.77 3.71 7.68
CA LYS A 278 31.42 4.20 8.91
C LYS A 278 32.90 3.77 8.97
N LYS A 279 33.19 2.52 8.63
CA LYS A 279 34.56 2.00 8.60
C LYS A 279 35.40 2.76 7.57
N ASP A 280 34.91 2.92 6.35
CA ASP A 280 35.60 3.60 5.26
C ASP A 280 35.94 5.04 5.62
N VAL A 281 35.03 5.76 6.30
CA VAL A 281 35.29 7.11 6.81
C VAL A 281 36.38 7.09 7.89
N SER A 282 36.30 6.15 8.85
CA SER A 282 37.26 6.08 9.95
C SER A 282 38.68 5.69 9.51
N GLU A 283 38.80 4.92 8.44
CA GLU A 283 40.08 4.46 7.86
C GLU A 283 40.59 5.41 6.77
N GLY A 284 39.84 6.46 6.43
CA GLY A 284 40.20 7.41 5.36
C GLY A 284 40.10 6.83 3.95
N VAL A 285 39.41 5.69 3.79
CA VAL A 285 39.12 5.08 2.49
C VAL A 285 38.08 5.90 1.73
N PHE A 286 37.06 6.40 2.44
CA PHE A 286 36.05 7.31 1.88
C PHE A 286 36.18 8.72 2.48
N PRO A 287 36.09 9.79 1.66
CA PRO A 287 35.98 9.76 0.20
C PRO A 287 37.33 9.53 -0.49
N ASN A 288 37.35 8.72 -1.55
CA ASN A 288 38.45 8.75 -2.52
C ASN A 288 38.43 10.09 -3.27
N ALA A 289 39.55 10.82 -3.27
CA ALA A 289 39.64 12.17 -3.82
C ALA A 289 39.48 12.24 -5.35
N ASP A 290 39.84 11.19 -6.09
CA ASP A 290 39.74 11.15 -7.55
C ASP A 290 38.34 10.71 -8.02
N GLU A 291 37.69 9.82 -7.26
CA GLU A 291 36.36 9.31 -7.59
C GLU A 291 35.23 10.23 -7.07
N HIS A 292 35.35 10.72 -5.84
CA HIS A 292 34.30 11.48 -5.15
C HIS A 292 34.63 12.97 -5.01
N GLY A 293 35.89 13.36 -5.23
CA GLY A 293 36.35 14.74 -5.11
C GLY A 293 36.21 15.53 -6.41
N TYR A 294 36.10 16.85 -6.29
CA TYR A 294 36.08 17.77 -7.43
C TYR A 294 37.46 18.36 -7.69
N LYS A 295 37.88 18.41 -8.96
CA LYS A 295 39.19 18.94 -9.36
C LYS A 295 39.22 20.48 -9.30
N ILE A 296 40.35 21.03 -8.86
CA ILE A 296 40.63 22.48 -8.87
C ILE A 296 41.73 22.80 -9.88
N LYS A 297 41.61 23.93 -10.59
CA LYS A 297 42.68 24.40 -11.48
C LYS A 297 43.90 24.85 -10.67
N LYS A 298 45.10 24.61 -11.21
CA LYS A 298 46.37 24.85 -10.51
C LYS A 298 46.59 26.33 -10.13
N ASP A 299 46.19 27.25 -11.00
CA ASP A 299 46.27 28.69 -10.79
C ASP A 299 45.37 29.16 -9.65
N ILE A 300 44.12 28.66 -9.61
CA ILE A 300 43.17 28.94 -8.53
C ILE A 300 43.70 28.38 -7.20
N LEU A 301 44.20 27.15 -7.20
CA LEU A 301 44.78 26.54 -6.00
C LEU A 301 45.99 27.32 -5.48
N LYS A 302 46.85 27.82 -6.37
CA LYS A 302 48.01 28.64 -6.00
C LYS A 302 47.58 29.96 -5.36
N ALA A 303 46.62 30.66 -5.96
CA ALA A 303 46.09 31.91 -5.41
C ALA A 303 45.43 31.71 -4.04
N ALA A 304 44.64 30.63 -3.89
CA ALA A 304 44.00 30.30 -2.62
C ALA A 304 45.01 30.00 -1.50
N ARG A 305 46.10 29.28 -1.81
CA ARG A 305 47.19 29.01 -0.85
C ARG A 305 47.90 30.27 -0.40
N ALA A 306 48.27 31.15 -1.35
CA ALA A 306 48.93 32.42 -1.04
C ALA A 306 48.05 33.30 -0.15
N TYR A 307 46.74 33.39 -0.43
CA TYR A 307 45.81 34.12 0.41
C TYR A 307 45.68 33.53 1.82
N ALA A 308 45.62 32.20 1.96
CA ALA A 308 45.52 31.55 3.26
C ALA A 308 46.77 31.80 4.14
N GLU A 309 47.95 31.90 3.54
CA GLU A 309 49.19 32.26 4.26
C GLU A 309 49.09 33.67 4.86
N THR A 310 48.58 34.66 4.11
CA THR A 310 48.40 36.03 4.64
C THR A 310 47.44 36.13 5.83
N LYS A 311 46.60 35.12 6.05
CA LYS A 311 45.62 35.06 7.15
C LYS A 311 46.06 34.24 8.36
N LYS A 312 47.21 33.55 8.30
CA LYS A 312 47.77 32.84 9.46
C LYS A 312 48.66 33.73 10.34
N GLU A 313 49.05 34.90 9.84
CA GLU A 313 49.97 35.83 10.50
C GLU A 313 49.25 36.99 11.21
N GLU A 314 47.91 37.06 11.11
CA GLU A 314 47.00 37.93 11.90
C GLU A 314 46.51 37.21 13.16
#